data_AF-A0A4U2ZZV2-F1
#
_entry.id   AF-A0A4U2ZZV2-F1
#
_cell.length_a   1.000
_cell.length_b   1.000
_cell.length_c   1.000
_cell.angle_alpha   90.00
_cell.angle_beta   90.00
_cell.angle_gamma   90.00
#
_symmetry.space_group_name_H-M   'P 1'
#
loop_
_entity.id
_entity.type
_entity.pdbx_description
1 polymer ?
#
loop_
_entity_poly.entity_id
_entity_poly.type
_entity_poly.pdbx_seq_one_letter_code
_entity_poly.pdbx_strand_id
1 'polypeptide(L)' 'MKKLLKIGKIIFFVCISIIFLGTGAVFIYHNYQLRMESKLINNEGELVNFNNKNVNVYTEGSGKDTFVFMAGSGITAP' A
#
# COMPACT_ATOMS: atom_id res chain seq x y z
N MET A 1 44.63 -19.85 6.69
CA MET A 1 43.30 -20.13 6.09
C MET A 1 42.14 -19.96 7.07
N LYS A 2 42.12 -20.63 8.23
CA LYS A 2 40.99 -20.58 9.20
C LYS A 2 40.65 -19.17 9.73
N LYS A 3 41.64 -18.29 9.90
CA LYS A 3 41.46 -16.90 10.38
C LYS A 3 40.76 -16.00 9.34
N LEU A 4 41.13 -16.13 8.06
CA LEU A 4 40.49 -15.42 6.94
C LEU A 4 39.04 -15.85 6.75
N LEU A 5 38.75 -17.15 6.85
CA LEU A 5 37.37 -17.68 6.81
C LEU A 5 36.52 -17.15 7.97
N LYS A 6 37.09 -16.98 9.16
CA LYS A 6 36.39 -16.42 10.34
C LYS A 6 36.04 -14.94 10.12
N ILE A 7 36.94 -14.15 9.55
CA ILE A 7 36.70 -12.74 9.22
C ILE A 7 35.62 -12.61 8.14
N GLY A 8 35.70 -13.42 7.07
CA GLY A 8 34.69 -13.43 6.01
C GLY A 8 33.28 -13.75 6.53
N LYS A 9 33.15 -14.72 7.45
CA LYS A 9 31.88 -15.03 8.11
C LYS A 9 31.34 -13.84 8.92
N ILE A 10 32.19 -13.15 9.67
CA ILE A 10 31.76 -11.98 10.47
C ILE A 10 31.23 -10.88 9.54
N ILE A 11 31.96 -10.57 8.46
CA ILE A 11 31.53 -9.55 7.49
C ILE A 11 30.18 -9.93 6.88
N PHE A 12 30.01 -11.18 6.48
CA PHE A 12 28.75 -11.67 5.93
C PHE A 12 27.56 -11.50 6.90
N PHE A 13 27.75 -11.88 8.18
CA PHE A 13 26.71 -11.68 9.20
C PHE A 13 26.40 -10.20 9.45
N VAL A 14 27.40 -9.33 9.43
CA VAL A 14 27.19 -7.88 9.58
C VAL A 14 26.39 -7.33 8.40
N CYS A 15 26.75 -7.69 7.16
CA CYS A 15 26.00 -7.27 5.97
C CYS A 15 24.55 -7.72 6.02
N ILE A 16 24.30 -8.98 6.37
CA ILE A 16 22.94 -9.52 6.53
C ILE A 16 22.19 -8.74 7.61
N SER A 17 22.81 -8.51 8.77
CA SER A 17 22.18 -7.77 9.86
C SER A 17 21.78 -6.36 9.44
N ILE A 18 22.62 -5.66 8.68
CA ILE A 18 22.33 -4.30 8.19
C ILE A 18 21.15 -4.33 7.22
N ILE A 19 21.13 -5.29 6.29
CA ILE A 19 20.02 -5.44 5.34
C ILE A 19 18.72 -5.72 6.09
N PHE A 20 18.70 -6.68 7.02
CA PHE A 20 17.49 -7.00 7.79
C PHE A 20 17.00 -5.81 8.61
N LEU A 21 17.89 -5.06 9.27
CA LEU A 21 17.52 -3.87 10.03
C LEU A 21 16.97 -2.77 9.12
N GLY A 22 17.61 -2.53 7.97
CA GLY A 22 17.17 -1.54 7.00
C GLY A 22 15.80 -1.87 6.40
N THR A 23 15.60 -3.10 5.93
CA THR A 23 14.30 -3.54 5.39
C THR A 23 13.22 -3.57 6.46
N GLY A 24 13.57 -3.94 7.69
CA GLY A 24 12.65 -3.93 8.83
C GLY A 24 12.15 -2.53 9.14
N ALA A 25 13.05 -1.54 9.18
CA ALA A 25 12.68 -0.14 9.40
C ALA A 25 11.76 0.40 8.28
N VAL A 26 12.11 0.15 7.01
CA VAL A 26 11.28 0.55 5.86
C VAL A 26 9.90 -0.11 5.92
N PHE A 27 9.85 -1.40 6.24
CA PHE A 27 8.59 -2.13 6.35
C PHE A 27 7.68 -1.57 7.45
N ILE A 28 8.23 -1.30 8.64
CA ILE A 28 7.48 -0.74 9.76
C ILE A 28 6.95 0.65 9.39
N TYR A 29 7.80 1.50 8.81
CA TYR A 29 7.40 2.85 8.40
C TYR A 29 6.32 2.82 7.32
N HIS A 30 6.48 1.95 6.31
CA HIS A 30 5.49 1.80 5.24
C HIS A 30 4.13 1.37 5.78
N ASN A 31 4.08 0.37 6.67
CA ASN A 31 2.82 -0.07 7.28
C ASN A 31 2.22 1.01 8.19
N TYR A 32 3.05 1.80 8.88
CA TYR A 32 2.58 2.93 9.66
C TYR A 32 1.90 3.98 8.77
N GLN A 33 2.50 4.32 7.62
CA GLN A 33 1.92 5.25 6.66
C GLN A 33 0.61 4.71 6.08
N LEU A 34 0.59 3.45 5.64
CA LEU A 34 -0.64 2.79 5.17
C LEU A 34 -1.78 2.89 6.19
N ARG A 35 -1.47 2.72 7.48
CA ARG A 35 -2.47 2.85 8.56
C ARG A 35 -2.93 4.29 8.78
N MET A 36 -2.10 5.28 8.49
CA MET A 36 -2.52 6.69 8.54
C MET A 36 -3.36 7.05 7.32
N GLU A 37 -2.94 6.62 6.13
CA GLU A 37 -3.68 6.80 4.87
C GLU A 37 -5.05 6.12 4.93
N SER A 38 -5.15 4.91 5.49
CA SER A 38 -6.42 4.21 5.62
C SER A 38 -7.45 4.94 6.50
N LYS A 39 -7.01 5.87 7.38
CA LYS A 39 -7.92 6.71 8.16
C LYS A 39 -8.45 7.91 7.37
N LEU A 40 -7.76 8.29 6.30
CA LEU A 40 -8.17 9.36 5.39
C LEU A 40 -9.08 8.84 4.28
N ILE A 41 -8.94 7.55 3.92
CA ILE A 41 -9.82 6.88 2.97
C ILE A 41 -11.16 6.58 3.66
N ASN A 42 -12.09 7.54 3.56
CA ASN A 42 -13.50 7.28 3.87
C ASN A 42 -14.14 6.64 2.64
N ASN A 43 -14.73 5.45 2.79
CA ASN A 43 -15.59 4.88 1.75
C ASN A 43 -16.90 5.67 1.75
N GLU A 44 -16.94 6.77 1.00
CA GLU A 44 -18.14 7.62 0.93
C GLU A 44 -19.23 7.03 0.03
N GLY A 45 -18.93 5.98 -0.74
CA GLY A 45 -19.87 5.27 -1.63
C GLY A 45 -20.30 3.88 -1.16
N GLU A 46 -21.19 3.27 -1.94
CA GLU A 46 -21.74 1.93 -1.70
C GLU A 46 -20.99 0.85 -2.50
N LEU A 47 -20.71 -0.30 -1.88
CA LEU A 47 -20.16 -1.45 -2.59
C LEU A 47 -21.29 -2.22 -3.29
N VAL A 48 -21.34 -2.10 -4.61
CA VAL A 48 -22.31 -2.78 -5.47
C VAL A 48 -21.67 -3.98 -6.14
N ASN A 49 -22.35 -5.13 -6.16
CA ASN A 49 -21.91 -6.28 -6.93
C ASN A 49 -22.38 -6.13 -8.39
N PHE A 50 -21.44 -5.95 -9.31
CA PHE A 50 -21.71 -5.89 -10.74
C PHE A 50 -20.85 -6.92 -11.46
N ASN A 51 -21.49 -7.83 -12.20
CA ASN A 51 -20.81 -8.88 -12.97
C ASN A 51 -19.78 -9.67 -12.13
N ASN A 52 -20.20 -10.13 -10.94
CA ASN A 52 -19.36 -10.87 -9.98
C ASN A 52 -18.14 -10.08 -9.46
N LYS A 53 -18.14 -8.74 -9.57
CA LYS A 53 -17.11 -7.86 -9.03
C LYS A 53 -17.74 -6.83 -8.10
N ASN A 54 -17.09 -6.54 -6.99
CA ASN A 54 -17.52 -5.45 -6.11
C ASN A 54 -16.95 -4.15 -6.62
N VAL A 55 -17.81 -3.15 -6.83
CA VAL A 55 -17.46 -1.82 -7.31
C VAL A 55 -17.95 -0.81 -6.28
N ASN A 56 -17.11 0.14 -5.89
CA ASN A 56 -17.56 1.27 -5.08
C ASN A 56 -18.22 2.31 -5.98
N VAL A 57 -19.47 2.67 -5.68
CA VAL A 57 -20.21 3.71 -6.38
C VAL A 57 -20.57 4.80 -5.39
N TYR A 58 -20.05 6.00 -5.61
CA TYR A 58 -20.46 7.21 -4.89
C TYR A 58 -21.57 7.93 -5.67
N THR A 59 -22.63 8.35 -4.98
CA THR A 59 -23.74 9.08 -5.59
C THR A 59 -24.14 10.26 -4.72
N GLU A 60 -24.26 11.44 -5.31
CA GLU A 60 -24.74 12.65 -4.65
C GLU A 60 -25.59 13.51 -5.60
N GLY A 61 -26.37 14.43 -5.02
CA GLY A 61 -27.21 15.38 -5.75
C GLY A 61 -28.68 14.96 -5.91
N SER A 62 -29.50 15.90 -6.40
CA SER A 62 -30.95 15.74 -6.61
C SER A 62 -31.45 16.34 -7.93
N GLY A 63 -30.53 16.58 -8.86
CA GLY A 63 -30.83 17.11 -10.19
C GLY A 63 -31.59 16.12 -11.08
N LYS A 64 -32.15 16.63 -12.18
CA LYS A 64 -32.87 15.81 -13.16
C LYS A 64 -31.95 14.95 -14.03
N ASP A 65 -30.78 15.50 -14.35
CA ASP A 65 -29.78 14.86 -15.20
C ASP A 65 -28.75 14.10 -14.36
N THR A 66 -28.32 12.93 -14.85
CA THR A 66 -27.30 12.11 -14.18
C THR A 66 -25.97 12.25 -14.91
N PHE A 67 -24.94 12.66 -14.18
CA PHE A 67 -23.57 12.70 -14.66
C PHE A 67 -22.78 11.54 -14.06
N VAL A 68 -22.08 10.80 -14.91
CA VAL A 68 -21.27 9.65 -14.49
C VAL A 68 -19.81 9.98 -14.70
N PHE A 69 -19.06 10.03 -13.61
CA PHE A 69 -17.61 10.24 -13.61
C PHE A 69 -16.93 8.89 -13.38
N MET A 70 -16.03 8.51 -14.28
CA MET A 70 -15.31 7.23 -14.20
C MET A 70 -13.82 7.49 -14.05
N ALA A 71 -13.21 6.86 -13.06
CA ALA A 71 -11.81 7.09 -12.74
C ALA A 71 -10.91 6.52 -13.86
N GLY A 72 -9.83 7.24 -14.15
CA GLY A 72 -8.82 6.83 -15.13
C GLY A 72 -7.86 5.77 -14.58
N SER A 73 -6.92 5.34 -15.43
CA SER A 73 -5.85 4.43 -15.00
C SER A 73 -4.97 5.08 -13.93
N GLY A 74 -4.84 4.42 -12.77
CA GLY A 74 -3.96 4.86 -11.69
C GLY A 74 -4.50 6.00 -10.82
N ILE A 75 -5.75 6.40 -11.01
CA ILE A 75 -6.42 7.45 -10.21
C ILE A 75 -7.76 6.89 -9.72
N THR A 76 -8.11 7.12 -8.47
CA THR A 76 -9.36 6.60 -7.85
C THR A 76 -10.48 7.64 -7.77
N ALA A 77 -10.17 8.93 -7.88
CA ALA A 77 -11.14 10.02 -7.95
C ALA A 77 -11.18 10.58 -9.38
N PRO A 78 -12.32 10.46 -10.10
CA PRO A 78 -12.47 10.97 -11.46
C PRO A 78 -12.56 12.49 -11.57
#